data_AF-A0AAW0FDI5-F1
#
_entry.id   AF-A0AAW0FDI5-F1
#
_cell.length_a   1.000
_cell.length_b   1.000
_cell.length_c   1.000
_cell.angle_alpha   90.00
_cell.angle_beta   90.00
_cell.angle_gamma   90.00
#
_symmetry.space_group_name_H-M   'P 1'
#
loop_
_entity.id
_entity.type
_entity.pdbx_description
1 polymer ?
#
loop_
_entity_poly.entity_id
_entity_poly.type
_entity_poly.pdbx_seq_one_letter_code
_entity_poly.pdbx_strand_id
1 'polypeptide(L)'
;MSTSSTLNEAGHVPLEAQVGGHKGVMTTEDGSLLIKPALPVEVAFYQSVGTDPAFAPLRPFIPKFYGTLTLEGMVDPEKGLDGGEVKPIPGQDKDTIVLENLSHSFKKPNILDIKIGTSTLRCRCYTREEG
;
A
#
# COMPACT_ATOMS: atom_id res chain seq x y z
N MET A 1 33.68 5.00 9.08
CA MET A 1 33.33 3.85 8.22
C MET A 1 32.06 4.24 7.49
N SER A 2 32.18 4.57 6.20
CA SER A 2 31.09 5.07 5.37
C SER A 2 30.39 3.88 4.74
N THR A 3 29.13 3.61 5.10
CA THR A 3 28.30 2.62 4.41
C THR A 3 27.55 3.32 3.29
N SER A 4 27.99 3.04 2.06
CA SER A 4 27.37 3.46 0.81
C SER A 4 25.97 2.86 0.71
N SER A 5 24.94 3.66 0.96
CA SER A 5 23.55 3.29 0.64
C SER A 5 23.31 3.54 -0.84
N THR A 6 23.11 2.46 -1.59
CA THR A 6 22.67 2.49 -2.98
C THR A 6 21.31 3.19 -3.05
N LEU A 7 21.30 4.42 -3.57
CA LEU A 7 20.10 5.19 -3.81
C LEU A 7 19.33 4.52 -4.97
N ASN A 8 18.17 3.94 -4.70
CA ASN A 8 17.23 3.59 -5.76
C ASN A 8 16.45 4.86 -6.14
N GLU A 9 16.36 5.16 -7.44
CA GLU A 9 15.87 6.42 -8.04
C GLU A 9 14.38 6.76 -7.83
N ALA A 10 13.70 6.15 -6.86
CA ALA A 10 12.42 6.62 -6.36
C ALA A 10 12.54 6.70 -4.84
N GLY A 11 12.39 7.91 -4.25
CA GLY A 11 12.67 8.26 -2.84
C GLY A 11 11.80 7.53 -1.79
N HIS A 12 11.84 6.19 -1.83
CA HIS A 12 11.08 5.28 -1.01
C HIS A 12 12.05 4.28 -0.37
N VAL A 13 11.92 4.09 0.94
CA VAL A 13 12.76 3.18 1.71
C VAL A 13 11.91 2.03 2.28
N PRO A 14 12.46 0.81 2.45
CA PRO A 14 11.73 -0.29 3.08
C PRO A 14 11.31 0.04 4.51
N LEU A 15 10.14 -0.45 4.94
CA LEU A 15 9.69 -0.26 6.33
C LEU A 15 10.49 -1.16 7.29
N GLU A 16 11.34 -0.57 8.12
CA GLU A 16 12.23 -1.31 9.05
C GLU A 16 11.48 -2.08 10.15
N ALA A 17 10.38 -1.54 10.67
CA ALA A 17 9.65 -2.08 11.83
C ALA A 17 8.49 -3.02 11.43
N GLN A 18 8.63 -3.78 10.35
CA GLN A 18 7.57 -4.67 9.88
C GLN A 18 7.49 -5.94 10.75
N VAL A 19 6.43 -6.07 11.55
CA VAL A 19 6.20 -7.22 12.45
C VAL A 19 5.20 -8.25 11.91
N GLY A 20 4.58 -7.97 10.77
CA GLY A 20 3.61 -8.85 10.10
C GLY A 20 3.25 -8.38 8.68
N GLY A 21 2.48 -9.19 7.94
CA GLY A 21 1.84 -8.75 6.70
C GLY A 21 2.71 -8.67 5.42
N HIS A 22 2.22 -7.88 4.46
CA HIS A 22 2.46 -7.95 3.02
C HIS A 22 3.91 -7.68 2.56
N LYS A 23 4.36 -8.37 1.51
CA LYS A 23 5.65 -8.06 0.85
C LYS A 23 5.56 -6.72 0.12
N GLY A 24 6.62 -5.92 0.19
CA GLY A 24 6.76 -4.68 -0.60
C GLY A 24 6.16 -3.43 0.03
N VAL A 25 6.00 -3.39 1.36
CA VAL A 25 5.64 -2.15 2.06
C VAL A 25 6.86 -1.23 2.09
N MET A 26 6.67 0.00 1.61
CA MET A 26 7.68 1.05 1.61
C MET A 26 7.21 2.23 2.47
N THR A 27 8.12 3.11 2.80
CA THR A 27 7.85 4.41 3.42
C THR A 27 8.50 5.52 2.60
N THR A 28 7.98 6.74 2.70
CA THR A 28 8.63 7.95 2.16
C THR A 28 9.98 8.20 2.84
N GLU A 29 10.85 8.99 2.21
CA GLU A 29 12.17 9.34 2.73
C GLU A 29 12.11 10.00 4.13
N ASP A 30 11.11 10.86 4.35
CA ASP A 30 10.85 11.48 5.66
C ASP A 30 10.22 10.52 6.68
N GLY A 31 9.84 9.31 6.27
CA GLY A 31 9.22 8.29 7.11
C GLY A 31 7.73 8.52 7.41
N SER A 32 7.11 9.59 6.92
CA SER A 32 5.77 10.01 7.36
C SER A 32 4.62 9.21 6.75
N LEU A 33 4.81 8.66 5.55
CA LEU A 33 3.79 7.93 4.80
C LEU A 33 4.20 6.49 4.50
N LEU A 34 3.24 5.58 4.57
CA LEU A 34 3.37 4.19 4.14
C LEU A 34 2.79 4.00 2.76
N ILE A 35 3.52 3.27 1.92
CA ILE A 35 3.17 2.91 0.55
C ILE A 35 3.03 1.38 0.52
N LYS A 36 1.80 0.90 0.33
CA LYS A 36 1.49 -0.53 0.47
C LYS A 36 0.78 -1.07 -0.78
N PRO A 37 1.35 -2.10 -1.45
CA PRO A 37 0.60 -2.84 -2.46
C PRO A 37 -0.68 -3.42 -1.85
N ALA A 38 -1.81 -3.08 -2.45
CA ALA A 38 -3.13 -3.42 -1.93
C ALA A 38 -3.88 -4.37 -2.88
N LEU A 39 -4.84 -5.10 -2.31
CA LEU A 39 -5.82 -5.83 -3.09
C LEU A 39 -6.99 -4.90 -3.44
N PRO A 40 -7.75 -5.15 -4.52
CA PRO A 40 -8.89 -4.31 -4.89
C PRO A 40 -9.92 -4.16 -3.75
N VAL A 41 -10.14 -5.20 -2.96
CA VAL A 41 -11.05 -5.16 -1.80
C VAL A 41 -10.58 -4.20 -0.69
N GLU A 42 -9.26 -4.05 -0.53
CA GLU A 42 -8.68 -3.16 0.46
C GLU A 42 -8.75 -1.71 0.00
N VAL A 43 -8.48 -1.46 -1.29
CA VAL A 43 -8.68 -0.14 -1.92
C VAL A 43 -10.15 0.30 -1.74
N ALA A 44 -11.09 -0.57 -2.09
CA ALA A 44 -12.52 -0.30 -1.95
C ALA A 44 -12.92 -0.02 -0.49
N PHE A 45 -12.33 -0.73 0.48
CA PHE A 45 -12.57 -0.47 1.91
C PHE A 45 -12.09 0.93 2.32
N TYR A 46 -10.87 1.33 1.98
CA TYR A 46 -10.39 2.66 2.38
C TYR A 46 -11.17 3.79 1.69
N GLN A 47 -11.57 3.60 0.42
CA GLN A 47 -12.43 4.54 -0.29
C GLN A 47 -13.82 4.66 0.36
N SER A 48 -14.42 3.54 0.79
CA SER A 48 -15.72 3.56 1.46
C SER A 48 -15.65 4.22 2.83
N VAL A 49 -14.60 3.98 3.62
CA VAL A 49 -14.46 4.63 4.94
C VAL A 49 -14.38 6.16 4.82
N GLY A 50 -13.72 6.67 3.78
CA GLY A 50 -13.62 8.10 3.53
C GLY A 50 -14.95 8.76 3.12
N THR A 51 -15.88 8.02 2.53
CA THR A 51 -17.08 8.57 1.87
C THR A 51 -18.38 8.23 2.60
N ASP A 52 -18.51 7.02 3.14
CA ASP A 52 -19.73 6.54 3.77
C ASP A 52 -19.82 7.02 5.24
N PRO A 53 -20.86 7.77 5.63
CA PRO A 53 -21.08 8.20 7.01
C PRO A 53 -21.21 7.05 8.02
N ALA A 54 -21.61 5.85 7.59
CA ALA A 54 -21.71 4.68 8.47
C ALA A 54 -20.36 4.29 9.09
N PHE A 55 -19.25 4.60 8.41
CA PHE A 55 -17.90 4.36 8.92
C PHE A 55 -17.33 5.53 9.74
N ALA A 56 -18.07 6.62 9.95
CA ALA A 56 -17.58 7.76 10.73
C ALA A 56 -17.02 7.37 12.11
N PRO A 57 -17.63 6.46 12.89
CA PRO A 57 -17.08 6.00 14.17
C PRO A 57 -15.75 5.24 14.06
N LEU A 58 -15.43 4.65 12.90
CA LEU A 58 -14.22 3.86 12.67
C LEU A 58 -13.00 4.73 12.33
N ARG A 59 -13.23 5.90 11.71
CA ARG A 59 -12.17 6.79 11.19
C ARG A 59 -11.07 7.15 12.20
N PRO A 60 -11.34 7.38 13.50
CA PRO A 60 -10.28 7.68 14.46
C PRO A 60 -9.35 6.49 14.78
N PHE A 61 -9.74 5.27 14.43
CA PHE A 61 -9.06 4.02 14.81
C PHE A 61 -8.34 3.33 13.64
N ILE A 62 -8.33 3.96 12.47
CA ILE A 62 -7.61 3.45 11.29
C ILE A 62 -6.59 4.47 10.81
N PRO A 63 -5.52 4.05 10.12
CA PRO A 63 -4.57 4.99 9.51
C PRO A 63 -5.28 5.92 8.54
N LYS A 64 -4.88 7.20 8.51
CA LYS A 64 -5.40 8.14 7.52
C LYS A 64 -5.02 7.67 6.11
N PHE A 65 -6.02 7.64 5.23
CA PHE A 65 -5.86 7.30 3.82
C PHE A 65 -5.62 8.54 2.97
N TYR A 66 -4.56 8.52 2.16
CA TYR A 66 -4.14 9.64 1.30
C TYR A 66 -4.46 9.42 -0.18
N GLY A 67 -4.80 8.19 -0.58
CA GLY A 67 -5.15 7.86 -1.97
C GLY A 67 -4.45 6.60 -2.49
N THR A 68 -4.56 6.39 -3.79
CA THR A 68 -3.93 5.29 -4.52
C THR A 68 -2.87 5.79 -5.49
N LEU A 69 -1.81 5.01 -5.66
CA LEU A 69 -0.81 5.18 -6.72
C LEU A 69 -0.99 4.05 -7.75
N THR A 70 -1.04 4.44 -9.03
CA THR A 70 -0.96 3.55 -10.19
C THR A 70 0.49 3.50 -10.66
N LEU A 71 1.01 2.29 -10.87
CA LEU A 71 2.35 2.13 -11.42
C LEU A 71 2.29 2.28 -12.95
N GLU A 72 2.37 3.51 -13.43
CA GLU A 72 2.33 3.81 -14.87
C GLU A 72 3.74 3.76 -15.46
N GLY A 73 4.13 2.60 -16.01
CA GLY A 73 5.14 2.41 -17.06
C GLY A 73 6.61 2.75 -16.77
N MET A 74 7.52 1.79 -16.99
CA MET A 74 8.95 2.11 -17.18
C MET A 74 9.13 2.84 -18.53
N VAL A 75 9.75 4.01 -18.53
CA VAL A 75 10.22 4.66 -19.75
C VAL A 75 11.56 4.02 -20.12
N ASP A 76 11.67 3.45 -21.31
CA ASP A 76 12.94 2.96 -21.87
C ASP A 76 13.95 4.13 -21.89
N PRO A 77 15.07 4.08 -21.15
CA PRO A 77 16.04 5.18 -21.12
C PRO A 77 16.72 5.42 -22.48
N GLU A 78 16.56 4.52 -23.45
CA GLU A 78 17.06 4.69 -24.83
C GLU A 78 16.11 5.45 -25.76
N LYS A 79 14.85 5.68 -25.35
CA LYS A 79 13.90 6.49 -26.13
C LYS A 79 13.55 7.73 -25.33
N GLY A 80 14.13 8.85 -25.74
CA GLY A 80 13.88 10.16 -25.15
C GLY A 80 12.40 10.52 -25.04
N LEU A 81 12.12 11.55 -24.23
CA LEU A 81 10.84 12.09 -23.76
C LEU A 81 9.86 12.59 -24.87
N ASP A 82 9.71 11.88 -25.97
CA ASP A 82 8.75 12.21 -27.02
C ASP A 82 7.64 11.16 -27.09
N GLY A 83 6.56 11.42 -26.33
CA GLY A 83 5.22 10.91 -26.62
C GLY A 83 5.03 9.41 -26.75
N GLY A 84 5.85 8.59 -26.09
CA GLY A 84 5.71 7.14 -26.10
C GLY A 84 4.42 6.68 -25.43
N GLU A 85 3.57 5.99 -26.18
CA GLU A 85 2.38 5.30 -25.68
C GLU A 85 2.77 4.38 -24.50
N VAL A 86 2.33 4.74 -23.29
CA VAL A 86 2.58 3.97 -22.07
C VAL A 86 1.80 2.67 -22.18
N LYS A 87 2.48 1.59 -22.58
CA LYS A 87 1.85 0.27 -22.59
C LYS A 87 1.82 -0.26 -21.16
N PRO A 88 0.65 -0.53 -20.57
CA PRO A 88 0.58 -1.18 -19.28
C PRO A 88 1.30 -2.53 -19.35
N ILE A 89 2.17 -2.80 -18.39
CA ILE A 89 2.90 -4.05 -18.29
C ILE A 89 1.89 -5.12 -17.86
N PRO A 90 1.61 -6.15 -18.69
CA PRO A 90 0.62 -7.17 -18.35
C PRO A 90 1.04 -7.90 -17.06
N GLY A 91 0.24 -7.76 -16.00
CA GLY A 91 0.45 -8.45 -14.71
C GLY A 91 1.04 -7.61 -13.57
N GLN A 92 1.19 -6.28 -13.75
CA GLN A 92 1.66 -5.36 -12.71
C GLN A 92 0.64 -4.29 -12.29
N ASP A 93 -0.65 -4.54 -12.48
CA ASP A 93 -1.75 -3.69 -12.01
C ASP A 93 -2.01 -3.91 -10.51
N LYS A 94 -1.00 -3.66 -9.67
CA LYS A 94 -1.20 -3.64 -8.22
C LYS A 94 -1.42 -2.21 -7.78
N ASP A 95 -2.68 -1.88 -7.57
CA ASP A 95 -3.07 -0.65 -6.88
C ASP A 95 -2.31 -0.57 -5.56
N THR A 96 -1.65 0.56 -5.34
CA THR A 96 -0.88 0.80 -4.13
C THR A 96 -1.60 1.86 -3.33
N ILE A 97 -1.88 1.60 -2.04
CA ILE A 97 -2.50 2.59 -1.16
C ILE A 97 -1.43 3.38 -0.40
N VAL A 98 -1.70 4.66 -0.19
CA VAL A 98 -0.87 5.56 0.62
C VAL A 98 -1.58 5.82 1.94
N LEU A 99 -0.90 5.49 3.05
CA LEU A 99 -1.43 5.58 4.41
C LEU A 99 -0.51 6.40 5.30
N GLU A 100 -1.04 6.90 6.41
CA GLU A 100 -0.24 7.44 7.51
C GLU A 100 0.68 6.38 8.12
N ASN A 101 1.94 6.72 8.37
CA ASN A 101 2.83 5.88 9.16
C ASN A 101 2.60 6.10 10.66
N LEU A 102 1.85 5.21 11.29
CA LEU A 102 1.55 5.27 12.72
C LEU A 102 2.79 5.19 13.63
N SER A 103 3.90 4.60 13.16
CA SER A 103 5.11 4.44 13.97
C SER A 103 6.08 5.63 13.87
N HIS A 104 5.87 6.53 12.89
CA HIS A 104 6.81 7.61 12.56
C HIS A 104 7.11 8.55 13.73
N SER A 105 6.10 8.89 14.53
CA SER A 105 6.25 9.83 15.65
C SER A 105 6.96 9.23 16.88
N PHE A 106 7.25 7.93 16.88
CA PHE A 106 7.85 7.23 18.01
C PHE A 106 9.36 7.08 17.82
N LYS A 107 10.14 7.48 18.83
CA LYS A 107 11.62 7.33 18.81
C LYS A 107 12.09 5.86 18.88
N LYS A 108 11.33 5.01 19.57
CA LYS A 108 11.60 3.57 19.75
C LYS A 108 10.26 2.83 19.84
N PRO A 109 9.59 2.59 18.70
CA PRO A 109 8.28 1.94 18.70
C PRO A 109 8.40 0.48 19.14
N ASN A 110 7.42 0.01 19.92
CA ASN A 110 7.19 -1.41 20.17
C ASN A 110 5.86 -1.77 19.50
N ILE A 111 5.87 -2.72 18.57
CA ILE A 111 4.71 -3.02 17.73
C ILE A 111 4.21 -4.43 18.03
N LEU A 112 2.90 -4.55 18.25
CA LEU A 112 2.19 -5.80 18.47
C LEU A 112 1.04 -5.90 17.46
N ASP A 113 1.00 -6.99 16.69
CA ASP A 113 -0.07 -7.29 15.73
C ASP A 113 -1.01 -8.34 16.33
N ILE A 114 -2.29 -8.00 16.47
CA ILE A 114 -3.33 -8.91 16.94
C ILE A 114 -4.39 -9.05 15.83
N LYS A 115 -4.49 -10.25 15.26
CA LYS A 115 -5.52 -10.57 14.28
C LYS A 115 -6.88 -10.78 14.96
N ILE A 116 -7.91 -10.10 14.47
CA ILE A 116 -9.27 -10.13 15.03
C ILE A 116 -10.19 -11.00 14.16
N GLY A 117 -11.08 -11.76 14.79
CA GLY A 117 -12.09 -12.60 14.15
C GLY A 117 -12.09 -14.04 14.68
N THR A 118 -13.26 -14.70 14.68
CA THR A 118 -13.37 -16.11 15.10
C THR A 118 -12.86 -17.09 14.04
N SER A 119 -12.84 -16.66 12.78
CA SER A 119 -12.25 -17.39 11.66
C SER A 119 -11.40 -16.45 10.83
N THR A 120 -10.19 -16.88 10.50
CA THR A 120 -9.27 -16.17 9.59
C THR A 120 -9.45 -16.59 8.13
N LEU A 121 -10.28 -17.61 7.88
CA LEU A 121 -10.61 -18.10 6.56
C LEU A 121 -11.94 -17.50 6.11
N ARG A 122 -11.91 -16.79 4.98
CA ARG A 122 -13.14 -16.44 4.28
C ARG A 122 -13.59 -17.64 3.48
N CYS A 123 -14.76 -18.20 3.81
CA CYS A 123 -15.40 -19.17 2.94
C CYS A 123 -15.82 -18.45 1.65
N ARG A 124 -15.20 -18.80 0.53
CA ARG A 124 -15.69 -18.39 -0.79
C ARG A 124 -16.76 -19.38 -1.20
N CYS A 125 -18.02 -19.06 -0.94
CA CYS A 125 -19.13 -19.79 -1.54
C CYS A 125 -19.04 -19.55 -3.05
N TYR A 126 -18.80 -20.62 -3.82
CA TYR A 126 -18.89 -20.59 -5.26
C TYR A 126 -20.37 -20.41 -5.61
N THR A 127 -20.76 -19.28 -6.19
CA THR A 127 -22.06 -19.19 -6.85
C THR A 127 -22.02 -20.17 -8.01
N ARG A 128 -22.74 -21.28 -7.87
CA ARG A 128 -23.03 -22.17 -8.98
C ARG A 128 -23.90 -21.35 -9.94
N GLU A 129 -23.34 -20.91 -11.05
CA GLU A 129 -24.17 -20.39 -12.14
C GLU A 129 -25.05 -21.57 -12.59
N GLU A 130 -26.36 -21.44 -12.37
CA GLU A 130 -27.34 -22.37 -12.90
C GLU A 130 -27.48 -22.08 -14.39
N GLY A 131 -27.18 -23.09 -15.21
CA GLY A 131 -27.50 -23.16 -16.63
C GLY A 131 -28.62 -24.16 -16.86
#